data_AF-A0A5J4QU27-F1
#
_entry.id   AF-A0A5J4QU27-F1
#
_cell.length_a   1.000
_cell.length_b   1.000
_cell.length_c   1.000
_cell.angle_alpha   90.00
_cell.angle_beta   90.00
_cell.angle_gamma   90.00
#
_symmetry.space_group_name_H-M   'P 1'
#
loop_
_entity.id
_entity.type
_entity.pdbx_description
1 polymer ?
#
loop_
_entity_poly.entity_id
_entity_poly.type
_entity_poly.pdbx_seq_one_letter_code
_entity_poly.pdbx_strand_id
1 'polypeptide(L)' 'KNGLVFDPFLGSGTTSVVAKKLGRRYCGIEMNKEYACWAEKRLALADTDKTIQGYTDGVFWERNTLNAQQTKKIQR' A
#
# COMPACT_ATOMS: atom_id res chain seq x y z
N LYS A 1 11.98 6.99 10.05
CA LYS A 1 12.22 5.82 9.16
C LYS A 1 12.45 4.49 9.92
N ASN A 2 12.23 4.39 11.24
CA ASN A 2 12.65 3.21 12.04
C ASN A 2 11.51 2.47 12.78
N GLY A 3 10.27 2.54 12.30
CA GLY A 3 9.14 1.83 12.91
C GLY A 3 8.94 0.42 12.33
N LEU A 4 8.41 -0.49 13.16
CA LEU A 4 7.80 -1.74 12.72
C LEU A 4 6.29 -1.53 12.66
N VAL A 5 5.67 -1.83 11.51
CA VAL A 5 4.21 -1.88 11.40
C VAL A 5 3.75 -3.29 11.77
N PHE A 6 2.93 -3.42 12.81
CA PHE A 6 2.37 -4.71 13.21
C PHE A 6 0.87 -4.74 12.97
N ASP A 7 0.39 -5.81 12.33
CA ASP A 7 -1.03 -6.04 12.04
C ASP A 7 -1.44 -7.49 12.41
N PRO A 8 -2.13 -7.71 13.54
CA PRO A 8 -2.54 -9.05 13.95
C PRO A 8 -3.73 -9.62 13.16
N PHE A 9 -4.36 -8.82 12.29
CA PHE A 9 -5.49 -9.22 11.45
C PHE A 9 -5.23 -8.79 10.01
N LEU A 10 -4.17 -9.33 9.43
CA LEU A 10 -3.59 -8.86 8.17
C LEU A 10 -4.57 -8.96 6.99
N GLY A 11 -5.51 -9.92 7.02
CA GLY A 11 -6.48 -10.17 5.97
C GLY A 11 -5.76 -10.36 4.63
N SER A 12 -6.21 -9.62 3.62
CA SER A 12 -5.61 -9.67 2.28
C SER A 12 -4.21 -9.03 2.18
N GLY A 13 -3.60 -8.54 3.26
CA GLY A 13 -2.22 -8.05 3.24
C GLY A 13 -2.03 -6.55 3.02
N THR A 14 -3.09 -5.73 3.03
CA THR A 14 -3.00 -4.31 2.66
C THR A 14 -1.98 -3.55 3.50
N THR A 15 -1.98 -3.74 4.83
CA THR A 15 -1.05 -3.06 5.74
C THR A 15 0.41 -3.37 5.41
N SER A 16 0.76 -4.65 5.27
CA SER A 16 2.12 -5.10 4.93
C SER A 16 2.56 -4.64 3.53
N VAL A 17 1.65 -4.70 2.55
CA VAL A 17 1.91 -4.24 1.17
C VAL A 17 2.22 -2.76 1.14
N VAL A 18 1.40 -1.93 1.80
CA VAL A 18 1.64 -0.48 1.87
C VAL A 18 2.93 -0.18 2.64
N ALA A 19 3.18 -0.88 3.76
CA ALA A 19 4.43 -0.73 4.51
C ALA A 19 5.66 -1.05 3.64
N LYS A 20 5.62 -2.14 2.86
CA LYS A 20 6.68 -2.53 1.91
C LYS A 20 6.89 -1.46 0.84
N LYS A 21 5.82 -0.96 0.21
CA LYS A 21 5.89 0.10 -0.81
C LYS A 21 6.47 1.41 -0.27
N LEU A 22 6.25 1.71 1.01
CA LEU A 22 6.82 2.86 1.73
C LEU A 22 8.20 2.60 2.35
N GLY A 23 8.82 1.43 2.11
CA GLY A 23 10.13 1.07 2.63
C GLY A 23 10.18 0.92 4.16
N ARG A 24 9.07 0.50 4.78
CA ARG A 24 8.98 0.20 6.22
C ARG A 24 9.10 -1.29 6.49
N ARG A 25 9.60 -1.64 7.68
CA ARG A 25 9.51 -3.01 8.20
C ARG A 25 8.07 -3.28 8.64
N TYR A 26 7.61 -4.51 8.44
CA TYR A 26 6.27 -4.94 8.81
C TYR A 26 6.27 -6.38 9.34
N CYS A 27 5.26 -6.71 10.14
CA CYS A 27 4.93 -8.05 10.59
C CYS A 27 3.41 -8.15 10.63
N GLY A 28 2.86 -9.16 9.96
CA GLY A 28 1.41 -9.38 9.94
C GLY A 28 1.07 -10.83 10.24
N ILE A 29 -0.07 -11.05 10.89
CA ILE A 29 -0.59 -12.37 11.20
C ILE A 29 -1.94 -12.52 10.49
N GLU A 30 -2.14 -13.65 9.82
CA GLU A 30 -3.43 -14.03 9.25
C GLU A 30 -3.66 -15.52 9.50
N MET A 31 -4.83 -15.87 10.04
CA MET A 31 -5.17 -17.24 10.39
C MET A 31 -5.80 -17.99 9.21
N ASN A 32 -6.54 -17.29 8.35
CA ASN A 32 -7.15 -17.87 7.17
C ASN A 32 -6.08 -18.05 6.06
N LYS A 33 -5.85 -19.30 5.67
CA LYS A 33 -4.85 -19.66 4.66
C LYS A 33 -5.08 -18.99 3.31
N GLU A 34 -6.33 -18.82 2.88
CA GLU A 34 -6.64 -18.18 1.60
C GLU A 34 -6.23 -16.71 1.61
N TYR A 35 -6.58 -15.98 2.68
CA TYR A 35 -6.15 -14.60 2.85
C TYR A 35 -4.64 -14.46 2.98
N ALA A 36 -3.98 -15.37 3.71
CA ALA A 36 -2.53 -15.40 3.80
C ALA A 36 -1.87 -15.59 2.42
N CYS A 37 -2.36 -16.53 1.60
CA CYS A 37 -1.89 -16.72 0.23
C CYS A 37 -2.08 -15.47 -0.64
N TRP A 38 -3.22 -14.78 -0.51
CA TRP A 38 -3.46 -13.53 -1.24
C TRP A 38 -2.54 -12.40 -0.77
N ALA A 39 -2.28 -12.31 0.53
CA ALA A 39 -1.34 -11.35 1.10
C ALA A 39 0.08 -11.57 0.54
N GLU A 40 0.56 -12.81 0.53
CA GLU A 40 1.88 -13.17 -0.03
C GLU A 40 1.98 -12.81 -1.53
N LYS A 41 0.95 -13.14 -2.32
CA LYS A 41 0.90 -12.75 -3.74
C LYS A 41 1.02 -11.25 -3.93
N ARG A 42 0.28 -10.46 -3.15
CA ARG A 42 0.33 -8.98 -3.22
C ARG A 42 1.67 -8.43 -2.72
N LEU A 43 2.29 -9.06 -1.73
CA LEU A 43 3.61 -8.70 -1.24
C LEU A 43 4.70 -8.91 -2.29
N ALA A 44 4.63 -10.00 -3.06
CA ALA A 44 5.54 -10.23 -4.19
C ALA A 44 5.36 -9.16 -5.28
N LEU A 45 4.12 -8.83 -5.64
CA LEU A 45 3.83 -7.78 -6.64
C LEU A 45 4.30 -6.38 -6.21
N ALA A 46 4.37 -6.12 -4.91
CA ALA A 46 4.86 -4.85 -4.37
C ALA A 46 6.36 -4.61 -4.59
N ASP A 47 7.13 -5.60 -5.06
CA ASP A 47 8.51 -5.40 -5.47
C ASP A 47 8.61 -4.67 -6.81
N THR A 48 7.75 -5.02 -7.77
CA THR A 48 7.73 -4.45 -9.12
C THR A 48 6.83 -3.22 -9.23
N ASP A 49 5.71 -3.20 -8.50
CA ASP A 49 4.78 -2.06 -8.49
C ASP A 49 4.82 -1.33 -7.14
N LYS A 50 5.39 -0.13 -7.12
CA LYS A 50 5.47 0.73 -5.93
C LYS A 50 4.30 1.71 -5.80
N THR A 51 3.37 1.74 -6.77
CA THR A 51 2.24 2.68 -6.72
C THR A 51 1.28 2.33 -5.59
N ILE A 52 0.73 3.33 -4.90
CA ILE A 52 -0.29 3.13 -3.87
C ILE A 52 -1.53 3.88 -4.33
N GLN A 53 -2.68 3.20 -4.36
CA GLN A 53 -3.93 3.79 -4.80
C GLN A 53 -4.26 5.02 -3.94
N GLY A 54 -4.48 6.16 -4.61
CA GLY A 54 -4.80 7.43 -3.95
C GLY A 54 -3.60 8.15 -3.33
N TYR A 55 -2.37 7.65 -3.46
CA TYR A 55 -1.17 8.29 -2.93
C TYR A 55 -0.23 8.72 -4.06
N THR A 56 -0.01 10.02 -4.20
CA THR A 56 0.92 10.60 -5.19
C THR A 56 1.65 11.79 -4.57
N ASP A 57 2.89 12.04 -5.00
CA ASP A 57 3.67 13.23 -4.60
C ASP A 57 3.74 13.45 -3.07
N GLY A 58 3.75 12.36 -2.30
CA GLY A 58 3.85 12.41 -0.85
C GLY A 58 2.54 12.58 -0.09
N VAL A 59 1.40 12.77 -0.79
CA VAL A 59 0.09 13.04 -0.19
C VAL A 59 -0.98 12.04 -0.61
N PHE A 60 -1.90 11.75 0.30
CA PHE A 60 -3.13 11.01 -0.03
C PHE A 60 -4.18 11.99 -0.54
N TRP A 61 -4.70 11.69 -1.72
CA TRP A 61 -5.78 12.45 -2.33
C TRP A 61 -7.14 11.91 -1.93
N GLU A 62 -8.12 12.80 -1.89
CA GLU A 62 -9.52 12.42 -1.74
C GLU A 62 -9.98 11.54 -2.91
N ARG A 63 -10.97 10.69 -2.63
CA ARG A 63 -11.58 9.83 -3.64
C ARG A 63 -12.17 10.68 -4.78
N ASN A 64 -12.11 10.17 -6.02
CA ASN A 64 -12.63 10.81 -7.22
C ASN A 64 -11.99 12.17 -7.61
N THR A 65 -10.81 12.49 -7.09
CA THR A 65 -10.11 13.75 -7.43
C THR A 65 -9.12 13.64 -8.60
N LEU A 66 -9.13 12.54 -9.36
CA LEU A 66 -8.19 12.31 -10.46
C LEU A 66 -8.19 13.45 -11.49
N ASN A 67 -9.36 13.97 -11.84
CA ASN A 67 -9.49 15.11 -12.76
C ASN A 67 -8.79 16.36 -12.21
N ALA A 68 -8.92 16.63 -10.92
CA ALA A 68 -8.28 17.77 -10.25
C ALA A 68 -6.76 17.60 -10.10
N GLN A 69 -6.27 16.36 -9.97
CA GLN A 69 -4.84 16.04 -9.96
C GLN A 69 -4.19 16.27 -11.33
N GLN A 70 -4.86 15.86 -12.42
CA GLN A 70 -4.38 16.06 -13.78
C GLN A 70 -4.27 17.55 -14.14
N THR A 71 -5.24 18.36 -13.72
CA THR A 71 -5.20 19.82 -13.97
C THR A 71 -3.99 20.49 -13.32
N LYS A 72 -3.61 20.07 -12.10
CA LYS A 72 -2.42 20.58 -11.41
C LYS A 72 -1.09 20.17 -12.06
N LYS A 73 -1.04 19.04 -12.78
CA LYS A 73 0.16 18.62 -13.52
C LYS A 73 0.35 19.36 -14.84
N ILE A 74 -0.73 19.77 -15.50
CA ILE A 74 -0.68 20.51 -16.78
C ILE A 74 -0.28 21.98 -16.58
N GLN A 75 -0.55 22.55 -15.39
CA GLN A 75 -0.23 23.93 -15.05
C GLN A 75 1.18 24.13 -14.44
N ARG A 76 1.96 23.07 -14.27
CA ARG A 76 3.35 23.10 -13.79
C ARG A 76 4.31 22.85 -14.93
#